data_AF-A0A9Q3CDA0-F1
#
_entry.id   AF-A0A9Q3CDA0-F1
#
_cell.length_a   1.000
_cell.length_b   1.000
_cell.length_c   1.000
_cell.angle_alpha   90.00
_cell.angle_beta   90.00
_cell.angle_gamma   90.00
#
_symmetry.space_group_name_H-M   'P 1'
#
loop_
_entity.id
_entity.type
_entity.pdbx_description
1 polymer ?
#
loop_
_entity_poly.entity_id
_entity_poly.type
_entity_poly.pdbx_seq_one_letter_code
_entity_poly.pdbx_strand_id
1 'polypeptide(L)'
;MPKFEVSKIIISDRDPKFTSYFWTNLYDILGTKPAFSTAYHPQTDGLAERMIQPIEDIIRGFRTYGIEDKDHEGHTHDCVTLLPSIKLSYNTSQNSATGKSPSLVEKGWNPLMPVDELNKNLLTIHPTVNDFNDMWKSACDTAVRCVSEAK
;
A
#
# COMPACT_ATOMS: atom_id res chain seq x y z
N MET A 1 4.23 -19.04 13.54
CA MET A 1 3.11 -18.44 12.79
C MET A 1 2.91 -17.02 13.28
N PRO A 2 2.67 -16.03 12.40
CA PRO A 2 2.29 -14.70 12.87
C PRO A 2 0.96 -14.84 13.62
N LYS A 3 0.91 -14.40 14.88
CA LYS A 3 -0.35 -14.28 15.61
C LYS A 3 -1.08 -13.09 15.01
N PHE A 4 -2.20 -13.32 14.34
CA PHE A 4 -3.13 -12.23 14.04
C PHE A 4 -3.74 -11.82 15.38
N GLU A 5 -3.31 -10.67 15.89
CA GLU A 5 -3.86 -10.12 17.12
C GLU A 5 -5.27 -9.58 16.83
N VAL A 6 -6.20 -9.86 17.74
CA VAL A 6 -7.56 -9.35 17.66
C VAL A 6 -7.58 -7.92 18.20
N SER A 7 -8.07 -6.98 17.39
CA SER A 7 -8.20 -5.59 17.79
C SER A 7 -9.12 -5.44 19.01
N LYS A 8 -8.65 -4.72 20.03
CA LYS A 8 -9.47 -4.41 21.22
C LYS A 8 -10.62 -3.46 20.93
N ILE A 9 -10.45 -2.60 19.92
CA ILE A 9 -11.43 -1.61 19.50
C ILE A 9 -11.48 -1.61 17.97
N ILE A 10 -12.69 -1.61 17.40
CA ILE A 10 -12.91 -1.42 15.96
C ILE A 10 -13.78 -0.18 15.80
N ILE A 11 -13.30 0.80 15.03
CA ILE A 11 -14.07 1.98 14.68
C ILE A 11 -14.75 1.72 13.33
N SER A 12 -16.07 1.91 13.28
CA SER A 12 -16.90 1.69 12.09
C SER A 12 -17.99 2.75 11.99
N ASP A 13 -18.56 2.93 10.81
CA ASP A 13 -19.80 3.69 10.65
C ASP A 13 -20.99 2.99 11.32
N ARG A 14 -22.15 3.66 11.33
CA ARG A 14 -23.41 3.11 11.85
C ARG A 14 -24.22 2.33 10.81
N ASP A 15 -23.56 1.71 9.82
CA ASP A 15 -24.29 0.87 8.87
C ASP A 15 -25.05 -0.25 9.64
N PRO A 16 -26.34 -0.50 9.32
CA PRO A 16 -27.14 -1.57 9.91
C PRO A 16 -26.45 -2.94 9.94
N LYS A 17 -25.53 -3.22 9.01
CA LYS A 17 -24.72 -4.44 9.00
C LYS A 17 -23.89 -4.53 10.28
N PHE A 18 -23.12 -3.50 10.63
CA PHE A 18 -22.22 -3.53 11.79
C PHE A 18 -22.94 -3.39 13.13
N THR A 19 -24.19 -2.93 13.12
CA THR A 19 -25.07 -2.87 14.31
C THR A 19 -26.03 -4.05 14.43
N SER A 20 -25.98 -5.00 13.50
CA SER A 20 -26.83 -6.19 13.53
C SER A 20 -26.50 -7.12 14.70
N TYR A 21 -27.47 -7.98 15.04
CA TYR A 21 -27.32 -8.98 16.09
C TYR A 21 -26.11 -9.91 15.85
N PHE A 22 -25.88 -10.30 14.59
CA PHE A 22 -24.74 -11.14 14.22
C PHE A 22 -23.40 -10.47 14.57
N TRP A 23 -23.20 -9.22 14.13
CA TRP A 23 -21.94 -8.50 14.35
C TRP A 23 -21.73 -8.14 15.82
N THR A 24 -22.80 -7.80 16.55
CA THR A 24 -22.74 -7.55 18.00
C THR A 24 -22.24 -8.78 18.75
N ASN A 25 -22.82 -9.95 18.49
CA ASN A 25 -22.37 -11.21 19.11
C ASN A 25 -20.93 -11.57 18.71
N LEU A 26 -20.53 -11.30 17.46
CA LEU A 26 -19.17 -11.55 17.01
C LEU A 26 -18.16 -10.70 17.79
N TYR A 27 -18.47 -9.42 18.02
CA TYR A 27 -17.62 -8.53 18.83
C TYR A 27 -17.47 -9.04 20.27
N ASP A 28 -18.55 -9.54 20.88
CA ASP A 28 -18.51 -10.12 22.22
C ASP A 28 -17.62 -11.37 22.30
N ILE A 29 -17.72 -12.27 21.32
CA ILE A 29 -16.88 -13.47 21.24
C ILE A 29 -15.40 -13.11 21.06
N LEU A 30 -15.12 -12.11 20.22
CA LEU A 30 -13.76 -11.63 19.96
C LEU A 30 -13.18 -10.77 21.10
N GLY A 31 -14.01 -10.35 22.06
CA GLY A 31 -13.62 -9.41 23.12
C GLY A 31 -13.29 -8.01 22.57
N THR A 32 -13.83 -7.67 21.40
CA THR A 32 -13.62 -6.40 20.72
C THR A 32 -14.72 -5.42 21.06
N LYS A 33 -14.37 -4.16 21.36
CA LYS A 33 -15.36 -3.10 21.59
C LYS A 33 -15.63 -2.34 20.29
N PRO A 34 -16.84 -2.39 19.71
CA PRO A 34 -17.16 -1.54 18.57
C PRO A 34 -17.30 -0.07 19.02
N ALA A 35 -16.72 0.83 18.24
CA ALA A 35 -16.80 2.28 18.44
C ALA A 35 -17.41 2.89 17.18
N PHE A 36 -18.71 3.17 17.21
CA PHE A 36 -19.40 3.68 16.03
C PHE A 36 -19.21 5.20 15.86
N SER A 37 -18.78 5.63 14.68
CA SER A 37 -18.68 7.05 14.34
C SER A 37 -20.07 7.70 14.32
N THR A 38 -20.14 9.00 14.62
CA THR A 38 -21.38 9.77 14.46
C THR A 38 -21.41 10.36 13.05
N ALA A 39 -22.61 10.65 12.52
CA ALA A 39 -22.81 11.23 11.18
C ALA A 39 -22.06 12.56 10.91
N TYR A 40 -21.40 13.13 11.92
CA TYR A 40 -20.56 14.33 11.84
C TYR A 40 -19.21 14.12 12.54
N HIS A 41 -18.52 13.00 12.28
CA HIS A 41 -17.12 12.78 12.71
C HIS A 41 -16.13 12.75 11.53
N PRO A 42 -15.96 13.87 10.80
CA PRO A 42 -15.05 13.95 9.66
C PRO A 42 -13.58 13.64 10.00
N GLN A 43 -13.21 13.68 11.28
CA GLN A 43 -11.84 13.41 11.71
C GLN A 43 -11.53 11.91 11.83
N THR A 44 -12.51 11.10 12.27
CA THR A 44 -12.35 9.65 12.42
C THR A 44 -12.62 8.94 11.11
N ASP A 45 -13.75 9.26 10.46
CA ASP A 45 -14.11 8.66 9.18
C ASP A 45 -13.17 9.14 8.07
N GLY A 46 -12.80 10.43 8.08
CA GLY A 46 -11.90 10.98 7.08
C GLY A 46 -10.48 10.43 7.11
N LEU A 47 -10.01 9.80 8.20
CA LEU A 47 -8.72 9.09 8.20
C LEU A 47 -8.83 7.74 7.49
N ALA A 48 -9.87 6.96 7.81
CA ALA A 48 -10.12 5.69 7.15
C ALA A 48 -10.41 5.90 5.65
N GLU A 49 -11.27 6.87 5.32
CA GLU A 49 -11.58 7.25 3.94
C GLU A 49 -10.32 7.62 3.15
N ARG A 50 -9.45 8.49 3.70
CA ARG A 50 -8.19 8.86 3.04
C ARG A 50 -7.25 7.67 2.84
N MET A 51 -7.26 6.70 3.74
CA MET A 51 -6.45 5.48 3.60
C MET A 51 -7.04 4.51 2.57
N ILE A 52 -8.36 4.49 2.41
CA ILE A 52 -9.08 3.58 1.49
C ILE A 52 -9.11 4.15 0.06
N GLN A 53 -9.15 5.47 -0.11
CA GLN A 53 -9.21 6.15 -1.41
C GLN A 53 -8.19 5.65 -2.45
N PRO A 54 -6.88 5.53 -2.15
CA PRO A 54 -5.92 5.03 -3.13
C PRO A 54 -6.24 3.60 -3.62
N ILE A 55 -6.78 2.76 -2.73
CA ILE A 55 -7.17 1.38 -3.06
C ILE A 55 -8.40 1.40 -3.98
N GLU A 56 -9.38 2.26 -3.69
CA GLU A 56 -10.55 2.45 -4.54
C GLU A 56 -10.18 2.94 -5.94
N ASP A 57 -9.25 3.90 -6.03
CA ASP A 57 -8.79 4.44 -7.31
C ASP A 57 -8.07 3.39 -8.16
N ILE A 58 -7.26 2.52 -7.53
CA ILE A 58 -6.64 1.37 -8.22
C ILE A 58 -7.72 0.41 -8.73
N ILE A 59 -8.71 0.07 -7.91
CA ILE A 59 -9.82 -0.82 -8.32
C ILE A 59 -10.63 -0.20 -9.47
N ARG A 60 -10.95 1.10 -9.40
CA ARG A 60 -11.65 1.82 -10.47
C ARG A 60 -10.83 1.83 -11.76
N GLY A 61 -9.54 2.12 -11.67
CA GLY A 61 -8.63 2.07 -12.81
C GLY A 61 -8.62 0.68 -13.46
N PHE A 62 -8.54 -0.39 -12.67
CA PHE A 62 -8.59 -1.75 -13.18
C PHE A 62 -9.93 -2.09 -13.83
N ARG A 63 -11.06 -1.69 -13.23
CA ARG A 63 -12.39 -1.91 -13.83
C ARG A 63 -12.53 -1.25 -15.20
N THR A 64 -11.93 -0.07 -15.39
CA THR A 64 -11.98 0.67 -16.66
C THR A 64 -10.95 0.21 -17.68
N TYR A 65 -9.72 -0.10 -17.25
CA TYR A 65 -8.57 -0.35 -18.12
C TYR A 65 -8.09 -1.81 -18.10
N GLY A 66 -8.79 -2.71 -17.42
CA GLY A 66 -8.50 -4.14 -17.37
C GLY A 66 -8.37 -4.77 -18.75
N ILE A 67 -7.46 -5.73 -18.87
CA ILE A 67 -7.04 -6.31 -20.16
C ILE A 67 -7.89 -7.55 -20.51
N GLU A 68 -8.58 -8.15 -19.54
CA GLU A 68 -9.30 -9.41 -19.68
C GLU A 68 -10.82 -9.23 -19.54
N ASP A 69 -11.56 -10.04 -20.30
CA ASP A 69 -13.03 -10.24 -20.30
C ASP A 69 -13.87 -9.00 -19.95
N LYS A 70 -13.98 -8.11 -20.95
CA LYS A 70 -14.80 -6.90 -20.86
C LYS A 70 -16.26 -7.22 -21.17
N ASP A 71 -17.16 -6.68 -20.37
CA ASP A 71 -18.59 -6.71 -20.68
C ASP A 71 -18.94 -5.84 -21.90
N HIS A 72 -20.23 -5.82 -22.26
CA HIS A 72 -20.74 -4.99 -23.35
C HIS A 72 -20.55 -3.47 -23.14
N GLU A 73 -20.24 -3.03 -21.92
CA GLU A 73 -19.96 -1.64 -21.54
C GLU A 73 -18.45 -1.32 -21.53
N GLY A 74 -17.59 -2.31 -21.78
CA GLY A 74 -16.13 -2.16 -21.82
C GLY A 74 -15.44 -2.26 -20.44
N HIS A 75 -16.13 -2.77 -19.43
CA HIS A 75 -15.66 -2.91 -18.06
C HIS A 75 -15.26 -4.35 -17.71
N THR A 76 -14.16 -4.50 -16.97
CA THR A 76 -13.75 -5.78 -16.37
C THR A 76 -14.37 -5.89 -14.97
N HIS A 77 -15.03 -7.02 -14.68
CA HIS A 77 -15.72 -7.22 -13.39
C HIS A 77 -14.96 -8.07 -12.39
N ASP A 78 -13.86 -8.72 -12.80
CA ASP A 78 -13.08 -9.56 -11.89
C ASP A 78 -12.04 -8.76 -11.09
N CYS A 79 -12.53 -7.86 -10.25
CA CYS A 79 -11.67 -7.12 -9.32
C CYS A 79 -11.12 -8.02 -8.20
N VAL A 80 -11.73 -9.19 -7.96
CA VAL A 80 -11.36 -10.12 -6.89
C VAL A 80 -10.00 -10.75 -7.17
N THR A 81 -9.75 -11.15 -8.42
CA THR A 81 -8.45 -11.70 -8.83
C THR A 81 -7.30 -10.71 -8.65
N LEU A 82 -7.57 -9.40 -8.72
CA LEU A 82 -6.55 -8.38 -8.52
C LEU A 82 -6.29 -8.06 -7.03
N LEU A 83 -7.21 -8.36 -6.12
CA LEU A 83 -7.08 -7.99 -4.69
C LEU A 83 -5.74 -8.39 -4.04
N PRO A 84 -5.18 -9.60 -4.28
CA PRO A 84 -3.86 -9.94 -3.74
C PRO A 84 -2.76 -8.98 -4.21
N SER A 85 -2.78 -8.62 -5.50
CA SER A 85 -1.82 -7.70 -6.11
C SER A 85 -1.97 -6.28 -5.56
N ILE A 86 -3.20 -5.78 -5.43
CA ILE A 86 -3.45 -4.44 -4.85
C ILE A 86 -2.97 -4.41 -3.40
N LYS A 87 -3.34 -5.42 -2.60
CA LYS A 87 -2.92 -5.52 -1.20
C LYS A 87 -1.40 -5.52 -1.08
N LEU A 88 -0.72 -6.29 -1.92
CA LEU A 88 0.74 -6.36 -1.91
C LEU A 88 1.34 -4.98 -2.24
N SER A 89 0.96 -4.40 -3.39
CA SER A 89 1.44 -3.11 -3.85
C SER A 89 1.20 -1.99 -2.84
N TYR A 90 0.01 -1.92 -2.24
CA TYR A 90 -0.31 -0.92 -1.23
C TYR A 90 0.55 -1.10 0.04
N ASN A 91 0.69 -2.33 0.53
CA ASN A 91 1.46 -2.59 1.75
C ASN A 91 2.96 -2.36 1.59
N THR A 92 3.50 -2.47 0.38
CA THR A 92 4.92 -2.20 0.07
C THR A 92 5.20 -0.76 -0.32
N SER A 93 4.18 0.00 -0.71
CA SER A 93 4.31 1.40 -1.11
C SER A 93 4.54 2.31 0.10
N GLN A 94 5.38 3.32 -0.06
CA GLN A 94 5.63 4.30 1.00
C GLN A 94 4.40 5.20 1.20
N ASN A 95 3.95 5.34 2.45
CA ASN A 95 2.91 6.29 2.79
C ASN A 95 3.53 7.68 3.02
N SER A 96 2.98 8.71 2.39
CA SER A 96 3.49 10.08 2.47
C SER A 96 3.49 10.67 3.90
N ALA A 97 2.58 10.24 4.76
CA ALA A 97 2.49 10.74 6.14
C ALA A 97 3.56 10.13 7.07
N THR A 98 3.97 8.88 6.82
CA THR A 98 4.92 8.16 7.69
C THR A 98 6.32 8.01 7.08
N GLY A 99 6.46 8.25 5.77
CA GLY A 99 7.68 7.99 5.01
C GLY A 99 8.07 6.51 4.93
N LYS A 100 7.20 5.61 5.40
CA LYS A 100 7.44 4.16 5.50
C LYS A 100 6.27 3.41 4.88
N SER A 101 6.53 2.19 4.42
CA SER A 101 5.48 1.30 3.94
C SER A 101 4.74 0.62 5.10
N PRO A 102 3.44 0.34 4.98
CA PRO A 102 2.68 -0.37 6.00
C PRO A 102 3.32 -1.68 6.46
N SER A 103 3.84 -2.52 5.55
CA SER A 103 4.50 -3.78 5.95
C SER A 103 5.78 -3.56 6.74
N LEU A 104 6.54 -2.49 6.46
CA LEU A 104 7.72 -2.15 7.24
C LEU A 104 7.33 -1.72 8.66
N VAL A 105 6.24 -0.97 8.81
CA VAL A 105 5.74 -0.53 10.13
C VAL A 105 5.15 -1.68 10.93
N GLU A 106 4.35 -2.55 10.30
CA GLU A 106 3.65 -3.65 10.95
C GLU A 106 4.56 -4.85 11.23
N LYS A 107 5.37 -5.25 10.24
CA LYS A 107 6.13 -6.52 10.27
C LYS A 107 7.64 -6.31 10.40
N GLY A 108 8.13 -5.09 10.17
CA GLY A 108 9.56 -4.78 10.18
C GLY A 108 10.29 -5.10 8.87
N TRP A 109 9.60 -5.55 7.82
CA TRP A 109 10.21 -5.86 6.53
C TRP A 109 9.21 -5.71 5.37
N ASN A 110 9.73 -5.53 4.15
CA ASN A 110 8.97 -5.58 2.92
C ASN A 110 9.31 -6.85 2.15
N PRO A 111 8.31 -7.56 1.58
CA PRO A 111 8.59 -8.66 0.66
C PRO A 111 9.33 -8.17 -0.57
N LEU A 112 10.24 -9.01 -1.07
CA LEU A 112 10.92 -8.77 -2.34
C LEU A 112 9.90 -8.89 -3.48
N MET A 113 9.78 -7.84 -4.28
CA MET A 113 8.89 -7.82 -5.42
C MET A 113 9.60 -8.33 -6.67
N PRO A 114 8.87 -8.90 -7.65
CA PRO A 114 9.46 -9.26 -8.95
C PRO A 114 10.20 -8.09 -9.62
N VAL A 115 9.72 -6.86 -9.45
CA VAL A 115 10.39 -5.65 -9.95
C VAL A 115 11.73 -5.38 -9.26
N ASP A 116 11.89 -5.78 -7.99
CA ASP A 116 13.16 -5.64 -7.28
C ASP A 116 14.19 -6.63 -7.82
N GLU A 117 13.75 -7.84 -8.19
CA GLU A 117 14.60 -8.83 -8.87
C GLU A 117 14.94 -8.41 -10.31
N LEU A 118 13.98 -7.81 -11.03
CA LEU A 118 14.25 -7.20 -12.33
C LEU A 118 15.24 -6.03 -12.19
N ASN A 119 15.11 -5.18 -11.18
CA ASN A 119 16.02 -4.05 -10.95
C ASN A 119 17.44 -4.49 -10.54
N LYS A 120 17.56 -5.53 -9.70
CA LYS A 120 18.85 -6.17 -9.40
C LYS A 120 19.50 -6.73 -10.66
N ASN A 121 18.72 -7.29 -11.57
CA ASN A 121 19.22 -7.76 -12.85
C ASN A 121 19.41 -6.62 -13.86
N LEU A 122 18.66 -5.51 -13.81
CA LEU A 122 18.80 -4.35 -14.71
C LEU A 122 20.10 -3.59 -14.49
N LEU A 123 20.62 -3.59 -13.26
CA LEU A 123 22.00 -3.18 -12.99
C LEU A 123 23.04 -4.09 -13.67
N THR A 124 22.63 -5.30 -14.08
CA THR A 124 23.47 -6.35 -14.69
C THR A 124 23.15 -6.60 -16.17
N ILE A 125 22.12 -5.97 -16.75
CA ILE A 125 21.61 -6.32 -18.10
C ILE A 125 22.42 -5.64 -19.21
N HIS A 126 23.11 -4.53 -18.95
CA HIS A 126 23.90 -3.88 -20.00
C HIS A 126 25.21 -3.28 -19.45
N PRO A 127 26.38 -3.55 -20.08
CA PRO A 127 27.68 -3.08 -19.60
C PRO A 127 27.71 -1.56 -19.39
N THR A 128 26.96 -0.80 -20.19
CA THR A 128 26.85 0.66 -20.09
C THR A 128 26.21 1.17 -18.79
N VAL A 129 25.43 0.36 -18.07
CA VAL A 129 24.82 0.76 -16.80
C VAL A 129 25.87 0.78 -15.68
N ASN A 130 26.82 -0.16 -15.70
CA ASN A 130 27.97 -0.12 -14.79
C ASN A 130 28.89 1.06 -15.13
N ASP A 131 29.17 1.29 -16.41
CA ASP A 131 29.96 2.44 -16.85
C ASP A 131 29.31 3.77 -16.44
N PHE A 132 27.99 3.88 -16.56
CA PHE A 132 27.24 5.05 -16.11
C PHE A 132 27.28 5.21 -14.59
N ASN A 133 27.16 4.12 -13.83
CA ASN A 133 27.22 4.15 -12.37
C ASN A 133 28.62 4.55 -11.87
N ASP A 134 29.68 4.05 -12.52
CA ASP A 134 31.06 4.40 -12.18
C ASP A 134 31.39 5.85 -12.58
N MET A 135 30.90 6.29 -13.75
CA MET A 135 30.97 7.70 -14.16
C MET A 135 30.23 8.60 -13.14
N TRP A 136 29.04 8.20 -12.69
CA TRP A 136 28.25 8.96 -11.74
C TRP A 136 28.95 9.09 -10.38
N LYS A 137 29.51 7.99 -9.86
CA LYS A 137 30.32 8.01 -8.63
C LYS A 137 31.54 8.92 -8.78
N SER A 138 32.28 8.81 -9.89
CA SER A 138 33.44 9.67 -10.17
C SER A 138 33.06 11.15 -10.27
N ALA A 139 31.91 11.47 -10.85
CA ALA A 139 31.40 12.83 -10.94
C ALA A 139 31.01 13.38 -9.55
N CYS A 140 30.36 12.57 -8.72
CA CYS A 140 30.04 12.94 -7.33
C CYS A 140 31.31 13.18 -6.50
N ASP A 141 32.30 12.29 -6.56
CA ASP A 141 33.56 12.44 -5.83
C ASP A 141 34.33 13.70 -6.27
N THR A 142 34.32 13.99 -7.58
CA THR A 142 34.93 15.20 -8.12
C THR A 142 34.19 16.45 -7.64
N ALA A 143 32.86 16.45 -7.64
CA ALA A 143 32.06 17.57 -7.14
C ALA A 143 32.30 17.82 -5.64
N VAL A 144 32.35 16.76 -4.83
CA VAL A 144 32.67 16.86 -3.40
C VAL A 144 34.06 17.43 -3.19
N ARG A 145 35.05 16.98 -3.98
CA ARG A 145 36.42 17.52 -3.92
C ARG A 145 36.46 19.01 -4.27
N CYS A 146 35.84 19.42 -5.38
CA CYS A 146 35.77 20.83 -5.78
C CYS A 146 35.10 21.70 -4.71
N VAL A 147 34.06 21.20 -4.03
CA VAL A 147 33.40 21.91 -2.92
C VAL A 147 34.29 21.98 -1.67
N SER A 148 35.10 20.95 -1.41
CA SER A 148 36.04 20.93 -0.27
C SER A 148 37.27 21.82 -0.49
N GLU A 149 37.72 21.98 -1.73
CA GLU A 149 38.85 22.84 -2.12
C GLU A 149 38.45 24.32 -2.29
N ALA A 150 37.14 24.61 -2.38
CA ALA A 150 36.58 25.96 -2.43
C ALA A 150 36.37 26.61 -1.04
N LYS A 151 36.87 25.99 0.02
CA LYS A 151 36.93 26.52 1.39
C LYS A 151 38.35 26.95 1.72
#